data_AF-A0A537XAT9-F1
#
_entry.id   AF-A0A537XAT9-F1
#
_cell.length_a   1.000
_cell.length_b   1.000
_cell.length_c   1.000
_cell.angle_alpha   90.00
_cell.angle_beta   90.00
_cell.angle_gamma   90.00
#
_symmetry.space_group_name_H-M   'P 1'
#
loop_
_entity.id
_entity.type
_entity.pdbx_description
1 polymer ?
#
loop_
_entity_poly.entity_id
_entity_poly.type
_entity_poly.pdbx_seq_one_letter_code
_entity_poly.pdbx_strand_id
1 'polypeptide(L)'
;MLKVGDMDWSRRMLAALGRLAEPYVMYFQEDYWLTQTVDTTRVEEYVALMDTRDLNYIRLVALPHPDRDFPGDTRLGVIAADAPYRTSLQLSIWRREVLRELLVPGETPWEFELEGTRRSRDYGPTFLSVKRFNGNDHFWGMHYVCTAVNAGRWARAAKEYARDEGLAIDFGHLPAETLWHEFKRSGRTGAFVGRWAHRLRMLVVDPMDFARQAYARACRARSKGTAP
;
A
#
# COMPACT_ATOMS: atom_id res chain seq x y z
N MET A 1 -21.88 0.35 -8.92
CA MET A 1 -20.77 1.33 -8.88
C MET A 1 -21.26 2.59 -8.15
N LEU A 2 -20.64 2.96 -7.02
CA LEU A 2 -21.00 4.19 -6.31
C LEU A 2 -20.43 5.39 -7.07
N LYS A 3 -21.29 6.20 -7.69
CA LYS A 3 -20.86 7.46 -8.28
C LYS A 3 -20.80 8.52 -7.17
N VAL A 4 -19.59 8.96 -6.87
CA VAL A 4 -19.29 10.07 -5.96
C VAL A 4 -18.70 11.15 -6.85
N GLY A 5 -19.18 12.40 -6.75
CA GLY A 5 -18.95 13.46 -7.74
C GLY A 5 -17.48 13.85 -7.97
N ASP A 6 -17.28 14.96 -8.69
CA ASP A 6 -15.93 15.44 -8.98
C ASP A 6 -15.29 16.10 -7.74
N MET A 7 -14.52 15.30 -7.01
CA MET A 7 -13.86 15.66 -5.76
C MET A 7 -12.45 15.05 -5.75
N ASP A 8 -11.57 15.60 -4.91
CA ASP A 8 -10.27 14.99 -4.62
C ASP A 8 -10.42 13.57 -4.04
N TRP A 9 -9.32 12.83 -4.08
CA TRP A 9 -9.30 11.41 -3.74
C TRP A 9 -9.81 11.12 -2.32
N SER A 10 -9.30 11.83 -1.30
CA SER A 10 -9.66 11.57 0.09
C SER A 10 -11.12 11.93 0.39
N ARG A 11 -11.62 13.07 -0.13
CA ARG A 11 -13.06 13.41 -0.02
C ARG A 11 -13.95 12.38 -0.71
N ARG A 12 -13.55 11.90 -1.89
CA ARG A 12 -14.27 10.85 -2.62
C ARG A 12 -14.30 9.54 -1.82
N MET A 13 -13.17 9.15 -1.24
CA MET A 13 -13.06 7.97 -0.40
C MET A 13 -13.97 8.08 0.83
N LEU A 14 -13.91 9.20 1.56
CA LEU A 14 -14.77 9.46 2.71
C LEU A 14 -16.27 9.37 2.36
N ALA A 15 -16.68 9.97 1.24
CA ALA A 15 -18.06 9.92 0.79
C ALA A 15 -18.49 8.51 0.32
N ALA A 16 -17.59 7.70 -0.25
CA ALA A 16 -17.86 6.30 -0.56
C ALA A 16 -18.01 5.46 0.72
N LEU A 17 -17.07 5.58 1.66
CA LEU A 17 -17.10 4.86 2.94
C LEU A 17 -18.34 5.22 3.77
N GLY A 18 -18.83 6.45 3.70
CA GLY A 18 -20.04 6.88 4.38
C GLY A 18 -21.34 6.25 3.83
N ARG A 19 -21.29 5.57 2.69
CA ARG A 19 -22.44 4.88 2.07
C ARG A 19 -22.42 3.36 2.29
N LEU A 20 -21.34 2.83 2.86
CA LEU A 20 -21.19 1.40 3.14
C LEU A 20 -21.69 1.11 4.55
N ALA A 21 -22.50 0.06 4.69
CA ALA A 21 -23.00 -0.38 6.00
C ALA A 21 -22.02 -1.37 6.65
N GLU A 22 -21.22 -2.04 5.84
CA GLU A 22 -20.33 -3.12 6.24
C GLU A 22 -19.19 -2.59 7.13
N PRO A 23 -18.82 -3.32 8.20
CA PRO A 23 -17.77 -2.88 9.12
C PRO A 23 -16.37 -3.01 8.53
N TYR A 24 -16.20 -3.85 7.50
CA TYR A 24 -14.93 -4.09 6.83
C TYR A 24 -15.03 -3.75 5.35
N VAL A 25 -13.97 -3.16 4.81
CA VAL A 25 -13.85 -2.82 3.38
C VAL A 25 -12.56 -3.38 2.83
N MET A 26 -12.64 -3.99 1.65
CA MET A 26 -11.45 -4.34 0.88
C MET A 26 -11.09 -3.15 -0.02
N TYR A 27 -9.89 -2.61 0.14
CA TYR A 27 -9.35 -1.57 -0.72
C TYR A 27 -8.51 -2.20 -1.82
N PHE A 28 -8.80 -1.84 -3.08
CA PHE A 28 -8.12 -2.32 -4.28
C PHE A 28 -8.09 -1.22 -5.34
N GLN A 29 -6.96 -1.03 -6.03
CA GLN A 29 -6.84 -0.05 -7.11
C GLN A 29 -7.30 -0.65 -8.44
N GLU A 30 -7.85 0.18 -9.33
CA GLU A 30 -8.38 -0.27 -10.63
C GLU A 30 -7.33 -0.83 -11.57
N ASP A 31 -6.07 -0.44 -11.38
CA ASP A 31 -4.92 -0.88 -12.17
C ASP A 31 -4.18 -2.06 -11.49
N TYR A 32 -4.77 -2.67 -10.47
CA TYR A 32 -4.27 -3.92 -9.92
C TYR A 32 -5.04 -5.06 -10.59
N TRP A 33 -4.36 -5.85 -11.41
CA TRP A 33 -5.02 -6.91 -12.17
C TRP A 33 -4.76 -8.26 -11.54
N LEU A 34 -5.80 -8.93 -11.03
CA LEU A 34 -5.70 -10.21 -10.35
C LEU A 34 -5.14 -11.28 -11.30
N THR A 35 -4.04 -11.92 -10.94
CA THR A 35 -3.37 -12.90 -11.82
C THR A 35 -3.66 -14.35 -11.48
N GLN A 36 -4.43 -14.60 -10.42
CA GLN A 36 -4.87 -15.93 -10.00
C GLN A 36 -6.26 -15.85 -9.38
N THR A 37 -6.94 -16.99 -9.32
CA THR A 37 -8.19 -17.13 -8.56
C THR A 37 -7.96 -16.74 -7.10
N VAL A 38 -8.87 -15.92 -6.57
CA VAL A 38 -8.84 -15.51 -5.17
C VAL A 38 -9.27 -16.66 -4.27
N ASP A 39 -8.48 -16.93 -3.23
CA ASP A 39 -8.87 -17.84 -2.15
C ASP A 39 -9.85 -17.11 -1.21
N THR A 40 -11.14 -17.19 -1.52
CA THR A 40 -12.20 -16.52 -0.76
C THR A 40 -12.25 -16.99 0.70
N THR A 41 -12.06 -18.28 0.96
CA THR A 41 -12.05 -18.84 2.32
C THR A 41 -10.99 -18.15 3.17
N ARG A 42 -9.78 -17.95 2.63
CA ARG A 42 -8.71 -17.25 3.34
C ARG A 42 -9.05 -15.79 3.64
N VAL A 43 -9.70 -15.10 2.71
CA VAL A 43 -10.16 -13.72 2.93
C VAL A 43 -11.18 -13.67 4.06
N GLU A 44 -12.14 -14.59 4.06
CA GLU A 44 -13.15 -14.70 5.12
C GLU A 44 -12.52 -15.00 6.49
N GLU A 45 -11.51 -15.88 6.53
CA GLU A 45 -10.72 -16.14 7.74
C GLU A 45 -10.02 -14.87 8.26
N TYR A 46 -9.47 -14.04 7.36
CA TYR A 46 -8.86 -12.77 7.75
C TYR A 46 -9.89 -11.78 8.29
N VAL A 47 -11.06 -11.65 7.67
CA VAL A 47 -12.13 -10.80 8.18
C VAL A 47 -12.61 -11.27 9.56
N ALA A 48 -12.81 -12.58 9.75
CA ALA A 48 -13.19 -13.16 11.04
C ALA A 48 -12.10 -12.95 12.10
N LEU A 49 -10.82 -13.05 11.73
CA LEU A 49 -9.70 -12.75 12.61
C LEU A 49 -9.68 -11.27 13.01
N MET A 50 -9.94 -10.36 12.07
CA MET A 50 -10.03 -8.92 12.37
C MET A 50 -11.13 -8.63 13.40
N ASP A 51 -12.26 -9.32 13.29
CA ASP A 51 -13.37 -9.18 14.23
C ASP A 51 -13.02 -9.73 15.62
N THR A 52 -12.56 -10.97 15.68
CA THR A 52 -12.26 -11.66 16.95
C THR A 52 -11.06 -11.11 17.71
N ARG A 53 -10.11 -10.46 17.02
CA ARG A 53 -8.88 -9.92 17.61
C ARG A 53 -8.81 -8.39 17.63
N ASP A 54 -9.90 -7.74 17.26
CA ASP A 54 -10.00 -6.28 17.14
C ASP A 54 -8.86 -5.66 16.31
N LEU A 55 -8.67 -6.18 15.10
CA LEU A 55 -7.66 -5.68 14.17
C LEU A 55 -8.27 -4.63 13.24
N ASN A 56 -7.43 -3.68 12.82
CA ASN A 56 -7.88 -2.53 12.04
C ASN A 56 -7.49 -2.62 10.56
N TYR A 57 -6.46 -3.40 10.25
CA TYR A 57 -5.89 -3.47 8.92
C TYR A 57 -5.16 -4.79 8.69
N ILE A 58 -5.38 -5.42 7.53
CA ILE A 58 -4.55 -6.51 7.02
C ILE A 58 -4.15 -6.19 5.58
N ARG A 59 -2.85 -6.01 5.32
CA ARG A 59 -2.30 -5.93 3.96
C ARG A 59 -2.18 -7.33 3.34
N LEU A 60 -2.74 -7.51 2.15
CA LEU A 60 -2.78 -8.78 1.42
C LEU A 60 -1.61 -8.92 0.43
N VAL A 61 -0.50 -8.24 0.72
CA VAL A 61 0.81 -8.41 0.06
C VAL A 61 1.91 -8.08 1.07
N ALA A 62 3.00 -8.85 1.06
CA ALA A 62 4.14 -8.64 1.95
C ALA A 62 5.05 -7.49 1.48
N LEU A 63 4.50 -6.36 1.04
CA LEU A 63 5.25 -5.22 0.52
C LEU A 63 4.80 -3.90 1.19
N PRO A 64 5.58 -3.35 2.13
CA PRO A 64 6.72 -3.96 2.82
C PRO A 64 6.36 -5.21 3.65
N HIS A 65 7.37 -5.95 4.08
CA HIS A 65 7.18 -7.09 4.98
C HIS A 65 6.76 -6.61 6.38
N PRO A 66 6.02 -7.42 7.15
CA PRO A 66 5.76 -7.11 8.56
C PRO A 66 7.06 -7.13 9.38
N ASP A 67 7.07 -6.39 10.49
CA ASP A 67 8.25 -6.18 11.34
C ASP A 67 8.45 -7.30 12.38
N ARG A 68 7.36 -7.96 12.78
CA ARG A 68 7.36 -9.05 13.77
C ARG A 68 6.24 -10.04 13.50
N ASP A 69 6.35 -11.24 14.05
CA ASP A 69 5.31 -12.26 13.91
C ASP A 69 4.04 -11.89 14.69
N PHE A 70 2.90 -12.31 14.15
CA PHE A 70 1.61 -12.20 14.83
C PHE A 70 1.31 -13.51 15.57
N PRO A 71 1.13 -13.50 16.90
CA PRO A 71 0.87 -14.72 17.65
C PRO A 71 -0.47 -15.38 17.27
N GLY A 72 -0.43 -16.66 16.92
CA GLY A 72 -1.61 -17.47 16.61
C GLY A 72 -1.97 -17.57 15.13
N ASP A 73 -1.27 -16.87 14.23
CA ASP A 73 -1.39 -17.08 12.79
C ASP A 73 -0.02 -16.92 12.10
N THR A 74 0.54 -18.03 11.63
CA THR A 74 1.88 -18.07 11.00
C THR A 74 1.94 -17.36 9.66
N ARG A 75 0.79 -17.06 9.05
CA ARG A 75 0.66 -16.38 7.75
C ARG A 75 0.81 -14.87 7.89
N LEU A 76 0.62 -14.33 9.10
CA LEU A 76 0.53 -12.90 9.37
C LEU A 76 1.69 -12.41 10.24
N GLY A 77 1.99 -11.13 10.11
CA GLY A 77 2.90 -10.41 10.99
C GLY A 77 2.39 -9.01 11.29
N VAL A 78 2.82 -8.45 12.41
CA VAL A 78 2.48 -7.09 12.84
C VAL A 78 3.36 -6.09 12.11
N ILE A 79 2.74 -5.03 11.60
CA ILE A 79 3.42 -3.82 11.13
C ILE A 79 3.64 -2.90 12.34
N ALA A 80 4.89 -2.58 12.65
CA ALA A 80 5.26 -1.75 13.79
C ALA A 80 4.66 -0.34 13.67
N ALA A 81 4.40 0.31 14.81
CA ALA A 81 3.71 1.59 14.82
C ALA A 81 4.48 2.70 14.08
N ASP A 82 5.81 2.65 14.11
CA ASP A 82 6.70 3.57 13.44
C ASP A 82 7.18 3.08 12.06
N ALA A 83 6.70 1.93 11.59
CA ALA A 83 7.07 1.38 10.29
C ALA A 83 6.62 2.32 9.16
N PRO A 84 7.47 2.53 8.14
CA PRO A 84 7.09 3.32 6.98
C PRO A 84 6.00 2.59 6.17
N TYR A 85 5.07 3.34 5.57
CA TYR A 85 3.97 2.80 4.77
C TYR A 85 3.11 1.79 5.53
N ARG A 86 2.82 2.10 6.80
CA ARG A 86 1.93 1.31 7.66
C ARG A 86 0.50 1.30 7.13
N THR A 87 0.06 2.43 6.58
CA THR A 87 -1.26 2.61 5.94
C THR A 87 -1.19 2.46 4.43
N SER A 88 -0.31 1.59 3.91
CA SER A 88 -0.13 1.50 2.47
C SER A 88 -1.43 1.16 1.75
N LEU A 89 -1.64 1.81 0.61
CA LEU A 89 -2.77 1.60 -0.30
C LEU A 89 -2.55 0.43 -1.26
N GLN A 90 -1.64 -0.49 -0.92
CA GLN A 90 -1.65 -1.82 -1.51
C GLN A 90 -2.97 -2.54 -1.19
N LEU A 91 -3.23 -3.65 -1.89
CA LEU A 91 -4.43 -4.45 -1.66
C LEU A 91 -4.53 -4.84 -0.17
N SER A 92 -5.64 -4.49 0.46
CA SER A 92 -5.80 -4.58 1.91
C SER A 92 -7.25 -4.67 2.35
N ILE A 93 -7.46 -5.20 3.55
CA ILE A 93 -8.74 -5.19 4.26
C ILE A 93 -8.62 -4.20 5.41
N TRP A 94 -9.62 -3.33 5.56
CA TRP A 94 -9.69 -2.29 6.57
C TRP A 94 -10.93 -2.44 7.43
N ARG A 95 -10.82 -2.15 8.73
CA ARG A 95 -11.97 -1.70 9.51
C ARG A 95 -12.41 -0.35 8.94
N ARG A 96 -13.66 -0.27 8.46
CA ARG A 96 -14.19 0.88 7.71
C ARG A 96 -14.01 2.19 8.45
N GLU A 97 -14.34 2.21 9.75
CA GLU A 97 -14.26 3.44 10.56
C GLU A 97 -12.82 3.89 10.77
N VAL A 98 -11.86 2.97 10.92
CA VAL A 98 -10.44 3.35 11.06
C VAL A 98 -9.89 3.95 9.77
N LEU A 99 -10.22 3.38 8.60
CA LEU A 99 -9.84 4.02 7.34
C LEU A 99 -10.45 5.42 7.21
N ARG A 100 -11.72 5.58 7.61
CA ARG A 100 -12.42 6.87 7.59
C ARG A 100 -11.79 7.90 8.55
N GLU A 101 -11.43 7.50 9.77
CA GLU A 101 -10.77 8.34 10.77
C GLU A 101 -9.36 8.77 10.33
N LEU A 102 -8.66 7.90 9.62
CA LEU A 102 -7.31 8.19 9.13
C LEU A 102 -7.29 9.10 7.90
N LEU A 103 -8.40 9.28 7.18
CA LEU A 103 -8.48 10.12 5.98
C LEU A 103 -8.70 11.59 6.34
N VAL A 104 -7.89 12.49 5.78
CA VAL A 104 -8.09 13.93 5.90
C VAL A 104 -8.54 14.51 4.55
N PRO A 105 -9.67 15.25 4.48
CA PRO A 105 -10.14 15.88 3.24
C PRO A 105 -9.07 16.74 2.55
N GLY A 106 -8.83 16.50 1.26
CA GLY A 106 -7.84 17.21 0.46
C GLY A 106 -6.52 16.46 0.28
N GLU A 107 -6.30 15.35 0.98
CA GLU A 107 -5.14 14.50 0.76
C GLU A 107 -5.22 13.77 -0.59
N THR A 108 -4.06 13.65 -1.23
CA THR A 108 -3.77 12.69 -2.29
C THR A 108 -3.53 11.29 -1.70
N PRO A 109 -3.60 10.22 -2.52
CA PRO A 109 -3.28 8.85 -2.05
C PRO A 109 -1.90 8.75 -1.38
N TRP A 110 -0.92 9.46 -1.94
CA TRP A 110 0.47 9.41 -1.46
C TRP A 110 0.67 10.18 -0.15
N GLU A 111 0.04 11.34 0.00
CA GLU A 111 0.02 12.08 1.27
C GLU A 111 -0.64 11.22 2.36
N PHE A 112 -1.73 10.52 2.05
CA PHE A 112 -2.37 9.60 2.99
C PHE A 112 -1.44 8.44 3.39
N GLU A 113 -0.69 7.84 2.47
CA GLU A 113 0.26 6.77 2.85
C GLU A 113 1.32 7.26 3.85
N LEU A 114 1.74 8.52 3.77
CA LEU A 114 2.73 9.11 4.67
C LEU A 114 2.12 9.63 5.98
N GLU A 115 1.11 10.49 5.88
CA GLU A 115 0.51 11.15 7.02
C GLU A 115 -0.47 10.21 7.75
N GLY A 116 -1.18 9.35 7.02
CA GLY A 116 -1.96 8.24 7.60
C GLY A 116 -1.08 7.27 8.37
N THR A 117 0.15 7.00 7.90
CA THR A 117 1.13 6.21 8.68
C THR A 117 1.45 6.90 10.01
N ARG A 118 1.59 8.23 10.03
CA ARG A 118 1.82 8.98 11.29
C ARG A 118 0.60 8.91 12.20
N ARG A 119 -0.60 9.12 11.68
CA ARG A 119 -1.87 9.06 12.44
C ARG A 119 -2.16 7.67 12.98
N SER A 120 -1.83 6.61 12.23
CA SER A 120 -2.10 5.23 12.63
C SER A 120 -1.30 4.76 13.85
N ARG A 121 -0.26 5.49 14.28
CA ARG A 121 0.58 5.15 15.45
C ARG A 121 -0.21 4.89 16.72
N ASP A 122 -1.31 5.61 16.89
CA ASP A 122 -2.13 5.54 18.11
C ASP A 122 -3.00 4.28 18.17
N TYR A 123 -3.09 3.49 17.09
CA TYR A 123 -3.88 2.25 17.02
C TYR A 123 -3.13 0.99 17.52
N GLY A 124 -1.98 1.14 18.18
CA GLY A 124 -1.26 0.00 18.78
C GLY A 124 -0.86 -1.09 17.77
N PRO A 125 -0.75 -2.37 18.15
CA PRO A 125 -0.29 -3.46 17.28
C PRO A 125 -1.41 -4.11 16.42
N THR A 126 -2.39 -3.33 15.94
CA THR A 126 -3.60 -3.83 15.25
C THR A 126 -3.53 -3.82 13.71
N PHE A 127 -2.36 -3.47 13.17
CA PHE A 127 -2.11 -3.40 11.72
C PHE A 127 -1.21 -4.57 11.35
N LEU A 128 -1.70 -5.46 10.51
CA LEU A 128 -0.99 -6.65 10.08
C LEU A 128 -0.69 -6.62 8.58
N SER A 129 0.25 -7.47 8.18
CA SER A 129 0.52 -7.81 6.79
C SER A 129 0.67 -9.31 6.68
N VAL A 130 0.27 -9.86 5.53
CA VAL A 130 0.69 -11.22 5.17
C VAL A 130 2.22 -11.31 5.09
N LYS A 131 2.75 -12.50 5.37
CA LYS A 131 4.18 -12.81 5.32
C LYS A 131 4.58 -13.32 3.94
N ARG A 132 5.82 -13.05 3.55
CA ARG A 132 6.45 -13.69 2.40
C ARG A 132 6.70 -15.17 2.72
N PHE A 133 6.40 -16.05 1.77
CA PHE A 133 6.71 -17.47 1.87
C PHE A 133 7.35 -17.97 0.57
N ASN A 134 8.42 -18.76 0.68
CA ASN A 134 9.19 -19.28 -0.47
C ASN A 134 9.55 -18.20 -1.52
N GLY A 135 9.90 -16.99 -1.06
CA GLY A 135 10.25 -15.87 -1.95
C GLY A 135 9.09 -15.17 -2.63
N ASN A 136 7.84 -15.58 -2.39
CA ASN A 136 6.64 -14.97 -2.95
C ASN A 136 5.93 -14.07 -1.92
N ASP A 137 5.83 -12.78 -2.24
CA ASP A 137 5.20 -11.75 -1.39
C ASP A 137 3.66 -11.82 -1.39
N HIS A 138 3.06 -12.54 -2.33
CA HIS A 138 1.61 -12.70 -2.48
C HIS A 138 1.09 -14.05 -1.97
N PHE A 139 1.99 -14.95 -1.53
CA PHE A 139 1.66 -16.36 -1.24
C PHE A 139 0.45 -16.52 -0.29
N TRP A 140 0.46 -15.78 0.82
CA TRP A 140 -0.63 -15.76 1.79
C TRP A 140 -1.68 -14.68 1.51
N GLY A 141 -1.43 -13.82 0.53
CA GLY A 141 -2.31 -12.73 0.14
C GLY A 141 -3.09 -13.03 -1.14
N MET A 142 -3.17 -12.03 -2.03
CA MET A 142 -3.70 -12.21 -3.38
C MET A 142 -2.65 -11.85 -4.43
N HIS A 143 -2.69 -12.55 -5.55
CA HIS A 143 -1.77 -12.34 -6.66
C HIS A 143 -2.33 -11.32 -7.64
N TYR A 144 -1.56 -10.27 -7.93
CA TYR A 144 -1.94 -9.25 -8.91
C TYR A 144 -0.75 -8.57 -9.58
N VAL A 145 -0.98 -7.97 -10.74
CA VAL A 145 -0.06 -7.03 -11.38
C VAL A 145 -0.13 -5.70 -10.63
N CYS A 146 0.94 -5.36 -9.92
CA CYS A 146 1.08 -4.07 -9.23
C CYS A 146 2.11 -3.19 -9.94
N THR A 147 1.78 -2.08 -10.58
CA THR A 147 0.49 -1.61 -11.10
C THR A 147 0.48 -1.78 -12.62
N ALA A 148 -0.69 -1.89 -13.24
CA ALA A 148 -0.81 -1.99 -14.70
C ALA A 148 -0.48 -0.69 -15.41
N VAL A 149 -0.78 0.46 -14.78
CA VAL A 149 -0.36 1.78 -15.21
C VAL A 149 0.53 2.41 -14.15
N ASN A 150 1.71 2.86 -14.53
CA ASN A 150 2.65 3.49 -13.62
C ASN A 150 3.17 4.79 -14.21
N ALA A 151 2.96 5.90 -13.50
CA ALA A 151 3.34 7.24 -13.95
C ALA A 151 2.89 7.55 -15.40
N GLY A 152 1.65 7.15 -15.73
CA GLY A 152 1.06 7.36 -17.05
C GLY A 152 1.61 6.44 -18.14
N ARG A 153 2.18 5.29 -17.77
CA ARG A 153 2.74 4.31 -18.72
C ARG A 153 2.20 2.90 -18.46
N TRP A 154 1.93 2.16 -19.52
CA TRP A 154 1.57 0.75 -19.41
C TRP A 154 2.77 -0.09 -18.99
N ALA A 155 2.61 -0.83 -17.89
CA ALA A 155 3.59 -1.81 -17.47
C ALA A 155 3.68 -2.96 -18.49
N ARG A 156 4.88 -3.50 -18.68
CA ARG A 156 5.06 -4.67 -19.56
C ARG A 156 4.26 -5.87 -19.08
N ALA A 157 4.29 -6.14 -17.78
CA ALA A 157 3.54 -7.22 -17.15
C ALA A 157 2.02 -7.12 -17.41
N ALA A 158 1.48 -5.89 -17.51
CA ALA A 158 0.08 -5.69 -17.87
C ALA A 158 -0.21 -6.11 -19.31
N LYS A 159 0.65 -5.73 -20.27
CA LYS A 159 0.50 -6.16 -21.67
C LYS A 159 0.59 -7.67 -21.84
N GLU A 160 1.54 -8.30 -21.14
CA GLU A 160 1.71 -9.75 -21.13
C GLU A 160 0.47 -10.43 -20.55
N TYR A 161 0.01 -9.98 -19.37
CA TYR A 161 -1.19 -10.51 -18.72
C TYR A 161 -2.45 -10.36 -19.60
N ALA A 162 -2.67 -9.18 -20.18
CA ALA A 162 -3.82 -8.93 -21.06
C ALA A 162 -3.81 -9.83 -22.30
N ARG A 163 -2.64 -10.11 -22.88
CA ARG A 163 -2.51 -11.06 -24.00
C ARG A 163 -2.85 -12.48 -23.55
N ASP A 164 -2.29 -12.90 -22.42
CA ASP A 164 -2.41 -14.29 -21.95
C ASP A 164 -3.84 -14.63 -21.50
N GLU A 165 -4.55 -13.66 -20.93
CA GLU A 165 -5.97 -13.78 -20.54
C GLU A 165 -6.96 -13.40 -21.66
N GLY A 166 -6.47 -12.97 -22.82
CA GLY A 166 -7.33 -12.56 -23.96
C GLY A 166 -8.17 -11.30 -23.71
N LEU A 167 -7.67 -10.37 -22.89
CA LEU A 167 -8.36 -9.11 -22.58
C LEU A 167 -8.27 -8.12 -23.75
N ALA A 168 -9.42 -7.59 -24.17
CA ALA A 168 -9.50 -6.53 -25.17
C ALA A 168 -9.20 -5.16 -24.53
N ILE A 169 -7.92 -4.79 -24.46
CA ILE A 169 -7.46 -3.50 -23.91
C ILE A 169 -6.81 -2.65 -25.01
N ASP A 170 -7.24 -1.40 -25.14
CA ASP A 170 -6.56 -0.42 -25.99
C ASP A 170 -5.33 0.17 -25.27
N PHE A 171 -4.15 -0.32 -25.65
CA PHE A 171 -2.87 0.15 -25.14
C PHE A 171 -2.35 1.41 -25.83
N GLY A 172 -3.05 1.97 -26.82
CA GLY A 172 -2.62 3.11 -27.62
C GLY A 172 -2.71 4.47 -26.89
N HIS A 173 -3.57 4.58 -25.88
CA HIS A 173 -3.80 5.84 -25.16
C HIS A 173 -2.66 6.27 -24.24
N LEU A 174 -1.79 5.34 -23.82
CA LEU A 174 -0.65 5.63 -22.95
C LEU A 174 0.62 4.98 -23.53
N PRO A 175 1.80 5.62 -23.37
CA PRO A 175 3.06 4.99 -23.78
C PRO A 175 3.38 3.77 -22.91
N ALA A 176 4.21 2.85 -23.43
CA ALA A 176 4.73 1.74 -22.65
C ALA A 176 5.83 2.18 -21.66
N GLU A 177 6.00 1.43 -20.58
CA GLU A 177 7.24 1.47 -19.80
C GLU A 177 8.43 0.98 -20.65
N THR A 178 9.61 1.52 -20.38
CA THR A 178 10.86 1.02 -20.97
C THR A 178 11.57 0.11 -19.98
N LEU A 179 12.54 -0.70 -20.46
CA LEU A 179 13.38 -1.55 -19.60
C LEU A 179 14.06 -0.78 -18.45
N TRP A 180 14.34 0.52 -18.63
CA TRP A 180 14.88 1.38 -17.59
C TRP A 180 13.89 1.65 -16.44
N HIS A 181 12.61 1.78 -16.76
CA HIS A 181 11.55 1.95 -15.75
C HIS A 181 11.37 0.65 -14.96
N GLU A 182 11.42 -0.48 -15.65
CA GLU A 182 11.35 -1.81 -15.03
C GLU A 182 12.57 -2.09 -14.14
N PHE A 183 13.78 -1.71 -14.60
CA PHE A 183 15.00 -1.82 -13.81
C PHE A 183 14.95 -1.01 -12.51
N LYS A 184 14.39 0.22 -12.53
CA LYS A 184 14.18 0.99 -11.30
C LYS A 184 13.22 0.31 -10.30
N ARG A 185 12.43 -0.66 -10.75
CA ARG A 185 11.54 -1.44 -9.90
C ARG A 185 12.15 -2.76 -9.44
N SER A 186 13.13 -3.31 -10.17
CA SER A 186 13.67 -4.65 -9.87
C SER A 186 14.74 -4.61 -8.77
N GLY A 187 14.51 -5.41 -7.73
CA GLY A 187 15.48 -5.70 -6.67
C GLY A 187 15.84 -4.53 -5.74
N ARG A 188 16.77 -4.79 -4.80
CA ARG A 188 17.23 -3.79 -3.81
C ARG A 188 17.88 -2.56 -4.46
N THR A 189 18.63 -2.76 -5.55
CA THR A 189 19.39 -1.71 -6.26
C THR A 189 18.47 -0.79 -7.07
N GLY A 190 17.53 -1.37 -7.83
CA GLY A 190 16.50 -0.61 -8.55
C GLY A 190 15.65 0.20 -7.58
N ALA A 191 15.11 -0.45 -6.54
CA ALA A 191 14.29 0.22 -5.53
C ALA A 191 15.05 1.33 -4.76
N PHE A 192 16.37 1.18 -4.55
CA PHE A 192 17.20 2.25 -3.98
C PHE A 192 17.30 3.46 -4.91
N VAL A 193 17.61 3.24 -6.20
CA VAL A 193 17.69 4.31 -7.22
C VAL A 193 16.32 4.97 -7.42
N GLY A 194 15.24 4.18 -7.43
CA GLY A 194 13.86 4.66 -7.50
C GLY A 194 13.48 5.53 -6.29
N ARG A 195 13.80 5.09 -5.07
CA ARG A 195 13.61 5.90 -3.85
C ARG A 195 14.44 7.17 -3.84
N TRP A 196 15.66 7.13 -4.38
CA TRP A 196 16.52 8.31 -4.51
C TRP A 196 15.94 9.32 -5.51
N ALA A 197 15.48 8.85 -6.69
CA ALA A 197 14.82 9.68 -7.68
C ALA A 197 13.48 10.26 -7.19
N HIS A 198 12.69 9.47 -6.45
CA HIS A 198 11.49 9.95 -5.78
C HIS A 198 11.81 11.03 -4.73
N ARG A 199 12.86 10.83 -3.92
CA ARG A 199 13.35 11.84 -2.95
C ARG A 199 13.86 13.12 -3.62
N LEU A 200 14.48 13.03 -4.78
CA LEU A 200 14.84 14.22 -5.56
C LEU A 200 13.60 14.93 -6.11
N ARG A 201 12.59 14.19 -6.55
CA ARG A 201 11.30 14.79 -6.96
C ARG A 201 10.61 15.50 -5.79
N MET A 202 10.69 14.91 -4.59
CA MET A 202 10.20 15.51 -3.34
C MET A 202 10.91 16.81 -2.99
N LEU A 203 12.22 16.89 -3.18
CA LEU A 203 13.02 18.12 -3.01
C LEU A 203 12.53 19.26 -3.91
N VAL A 204 11.89 18.95 -5.04
CA VAL A 204 11.34 19.93 -5.99
C VAL A 204 9.89 20.29 -5.67
N VAL A 205 9.11 19.36 -5.09
CA VAL A 205 7.67 19.53 -4.83
C VAL A 205 7.38 20.11 -3.44
N ASP A 206 8.09 19.67 -2.40
CA ASP A 206 8.04 20.24 -1.04
C ASP A 206 9.43 20.17 -0.35
N PRO A 207 10.30 21.17 -0.61
CA PRO A 207 11.66 21.19 -0.08
C PRO A 207 11.70 21.34 1.45
N MET A 208 10.69 21.96 2.05
CA MET A 208 10.68 22.27 3.48
C MET A 208 10.34 21.04 4.32
N ASP A 209 9.36 20.23 3.91
CA ASP A 209 9.07 18.98 4.63
C ASP A 209 10.19 17.95 4.44
N PHE A 210 10.80 17.88 3.25
CA PHE A 210 11.99 17.06 3.04
C PHE A 210 13.14 17.45 3.98
N ALA A 211 13.42 18.75 4.12
CA ALA A 211 14.44 19.26 5.04
C ALA A 211 14.11 18.93 6.51
N ARG A 212 12.85 19.06 6.93
CA ARG A 212 12.41 18.68 8.29
C ARG A 212 12.57 17.19 8.56
N GLN A 213 12.20 16.34 7.60
CA GLN A 213 12.36 14.89 7.73
C GLN A 213 13.82 14.45 7.74
N ALA A 214 14.68 15.10 6.94
CA ALA A 214 16.13 14.85 6.95
C ALA A 214 16.76 15.28 8.28
N TYR A 215 16.37 16.46 8.79
CA TYR A 215 16.82 16.98 10.08
C TYR A 215 16.37 16.09 11.26
N ALA A 216 15.12 15.64 11.28
CA ALA A 216 14.60 14.75 12.32
C ALA A 216 15.34 13.39 12.34
N ARG A 217 15.73 12.86 11.18
CA ARG A 217 16.54 11.63 11.09
C ARG A 217 17.98 11.84 11.59
N ALA A 218 18.59 12.97 11.27
CA ALA A 218 19.92 13.34 11.76
C ALA A 218 19.93 13.50 13.29
N CYS A 219 18.87 14.09 13.87
CA CYS A 219 18.71 14.21 15.32
C CYS A 219 18.56 12.83 16.00
N ARG A 220 17.76 11.92 15.41
CA ARG A 220 17.60 10.53 15.93
C ARG A 220 18.87 9.68 15.78
N ALA A 221 19.71 9.96 14.78
CA ALA A 221 21.00 9.29 14.62
C ALA A 221 22.01 9.78 15.67
N ARG A 222 22.00 11.08 16.02
CA ARG A 222 22.82 11.64 17.10
C ARG A 222 22.40 11.11 18.47
N SER A 223 21.10 10.96 18.74
CA SER A 223 20.62 10.44 20.03
C SER A 223 20.91 8.94 20.24
N LYS A 224 21.25 8.18 19.18
CA LYS A 224 21.68 6.78 19.27
C LYS A 224 23.20 6.60 19.37
N GLY A 225 23.99 7.66 19.16
CA GLY A 225 25.46 7.64 19.27
C GLY A 225 26.00 8.14 20.62
N THR A 226 25.11 8.50 21.55
CA THR A 226 25.44 8.97 22.90
C THR A 226 24.67 8.14 23.92
N ALA A 227 25.08 6.90 24.11
CA ALA A 227 24.87 6.17 25.36
C ALA A 227 26.24 5.63 25.77
N PRO A 228 26.75 5.94 26.98
CA PRO A 228 27.97 5.33 27.50
C PRO A 228 27.83 3.81 27.65
#